data_AF-A0A396GK36-F1
#
_entry.id   AF-A0A396GK36-F1
#
_cell.length_a   1.000
_cell.length_b   1.000
_cell.length_c   1.000
_cell.angle_alpha   90.00
_cell.angle_beta   90.00
_cell.angle_gamma   90.00
#
_symmetry.space_group_name_H-M   'P 1'
#
loop_
_entity.id
_entity.type
_entity.pdbx_description
1 polymer ?
#
loop_
_entity_poly.entity_id
_entity_poly.type
_entity_poly.pdbx_seq_one_letter_code
_entity_poly.pdbx_strand_id
1 'polypeptide(L)' 'MGSAMNTQCEITILAAAEGEHKLPSINGSGKLKEALQKLVSIPSSKLLAVEVLWTPQDENDTLLERELLEDYPLLQPL' A
#
# COMPACT_ATOMS: atom_id res chain seq x y z
N MET A 1 -21.26 3.32 -28.29
CA MET A 1 -21.43 3.48 -26.83
C MET A 1 -20.17 2.99 -26.16
N GLY A 2 -19.33 3.91 -25.68
CA GLY A 2 -18.08 3.55 -24.98
C GLY A 2 -18.42 3.13 -23.55
N SER A 3 -18.12 1.88 -23.21
CA SER A 3 -18.11 1.39 -21.83
C SER A 3 -17.02 2.13 -21.07
N ALA A 4 -17.38 2.81 -19.99
CA ALA A 4 -16.42 3.40 -19.06
C ALA A 4 -15.53 2.27 -18.51
N MET A 5 -14.24 2.33 -18.80
CA MET A 5 -13.26 1.40 -18.25
C MET A 5 -13.04 1.82 -16.80
N ASN A 6 -13.42 0.97 -15.86
CA ASN A 6 -13.11 1.19 -14.45
C ASN A 6 -11.65 0.83 -14.25
N THR A 7 -10.77 1.83 -14.19
CA THR A 7 -9.35 1.64 -13.90
C THR A 7 -9.17 1.40 -12.41
N GLN A 8 -8.58 0.27 -12.04
CA GLN A 8 -8.39 -0.16 -10.67
C GLN A 8 -6.89 -0.20 -10.38
N CYS A 9 -6.37 0.78 -9.63
CA CYS A 9 -4.95 0.81 -9.25
C CYS A 9 -4.71 -0.06 -8.00
N GLU A 10 -3.75 -0.96 -8.09
CA GLU A 10 -3.23 -1.71 -6.95
C GLU A 10 -1.99 -0.96 -6.41
N ILE A 11 -2.02 -0.58 -5.12
CA ILE A 11 -0.92 0.12 -4.45
C ILE A 11 -0.69 -0.57 -3.11
N THR A 12 0.55 -1.00 -2.86
CA THR A 12 0.96 -1.56 -1.57
C THR A 12 1.86 -0.57 -0.84
N ILE A 13 1.47 -0.24 0.40
CA ILE A 13 2.24 0.62 1.30
C ILE A 13 2.68 -0.24 2.49
N LEU A 14 3.98 -0.40 2.65
CA LEU A 14 4.57 -0.97 3.85
C LEU A 14 4.98 0.15 4.80
N ALA A 15 4.56 0.04 6.06
CA ALA A 15 4.93 0.99 7.09
C ALA A 15 5.38 0.24 8.34
N ALA A 16 6.64 0.39 8.71
CA ALA A 16 7.16 -0.07 9.98
C ALA A 16 7.02 1.07 11.00
N ALA A 17 6.19 0.85 12.01
CA ALA A 17 5.93 1.83 13.05
C ALA A 17 6.01 1.18 14.44
N GLU A 18 6.56 1.92 15.40
CA GLU A 18 6.68 1.48 16.77
C GLU A 18 5.34 1.62 17.52
N GLY A 19 4.95 0.55 18.23
CA GLY A 19 3.71 0.46 19.00
C GLY A 19 2.54 -0.19 18.26
N GLU A 20 1.39 -0.30 18.92
CA GLU A 20 0.18 -0.86 18.33
C GLU A 20 -0.61 0.18 17.52
N HIS A 21 -0.71 -0.03 16.21
CA HIS A 21 -1.47 0.83 15.30
C HIS A 21 -2.66 0.06 14.69
N LYS A 22 -3.87 0.32 15.18
CA LYS A 22 -5.09 -0.34 14.70
C LYS A 22 -5.63 0.32 13.43
N LEU A 23 -5.34 -0.30 12.30
CA LEU A 23 -5.92 0.08 11.02
C LEU A 23 -7.34 -0.47 10.88
N PRO A 24 -8.28 0.29 10.27
CA PRO A 24 -9.61 -0.20 9.99
C PRO A 24 -9.57 -1.25 8.86
N SER A 25 -10.54 -2.16 8.84
CA SER A 25 -10.75 -3.03 7.68
C SER A 25 -11.14 -2.16 6.47
N ILE A 26 -10.41 -2.33 5.37
CA ILE A 26 -10.58 -1.52 4.15
C ILE A 26 -11.59 -2.24 3.25
N ASN A 27 -12.76 -1.64 3.08
CA ASN A 27 -13.83 -2.16 2.21
C ASN A 27 -14.41 -1.09 1.27
N GLY A 28 -13.70 0.02 1.09
CA GLY A 28 -14.11 1.12 0.23
C GLY A 28 -13.22 2.35 0.39
N SER A 29 -13.37 3.32 -0.50
CA SER A 29 -12.52 4.53 -0.58
C SER A 29 -12.52 5.37 0.69
N GLY A 30 -13.66 5.47 1.38
CA GLY A 30 -13.76 6.17 2.67
C GLY A 30 -12.90 5.52 3.76
N LYS A 31 -12.90 4.18 3.84
CA LYS A 31 -12.09 3.42 4.81
C LYS A 31 -10.63 3.36 4.44
N LEU A 32 -10.30 3.34 3.15
CA LEU A 32 -8.94 3.51 2.66
C LEU A 32 -8.37 4.87 3.09
N LYS A 33 -9.14 5.96 2.90
CA LYS A 33 -8.73 7.30 3.35
C LYS A 33 -8.50 7.34 4.87
N GLU A 34 -9.38 6.73 5.65
CA GLU A 34 -9.23 6.64 7.11
C GLU A 34 -7.95 5.87 7.51
N ALA A 35 -7.66 4.74 6.84
CA ALA A 35 -6.45 3.96 7.08
C ALA A 35 -5.18 4.77 6.76
N LEU A 36 -5.16 5.46 5.62
CA LEU A 36 -4.04 6.34 5.24
C LEU A 36 -3.85 7.50 6.22
N GLN A 37 -4.94 8.12 6.67
CA GLN A 37 -4.88 9.18 7.68
C GLN A 37 -4.30 8.67 9.00
N LYS A 38 -4.63 7.45 9.41
CA LYS A 38 -4.03 6.84 10.60
C LYS A 38 -2.54 6.60 10.42
N LEU A 39 -2.10 6.11 9.26
CA LEU A 39 -0.67 5.95 8.97
C LEU A 39 0.09 7.28 9.05
N VAL A 40 -0.46 8.35 8.48
CA VAL A 40 0.15 9.70 8.53
C VAL A 40 0.08 10.32 9.94
N SER A 41 -0.86 9.88 10.79
CA SER A 41 -0.95 10.34 12.17
C SER A 41 0.15 9.78 13.09
N ILE A 42 0.89 8.76 12.63
CA ILE A 42 2.00 8.20 13.39
C ILE A 42 3.12 9.25 13.46
N PRO A 43 3.57 9.64 14.67
CA PRO A 43 4.68 10.57 14.79
C PRO A 43 5.92 10.07 14.06
N SER A 44 6.65 10.96 13.38
CA SER A 44 7.87 10.59 12.65
C SER A 44 8.93 9.91 13.53
N SER A 45 8.98 10.25 14.82
CA SER A 45 9.85 9.58 15.80
C SER A 45 9.52 8.11 16.06
N LYS A 46 8.32 7.67 15.67
CA LYS A 46 7.84 6.28 15.77
C LYS A 46 7.70 5.60 14.42
N LEU A 47 7.94 6.29 13.31
CA LEU A 47 8.00 5.70 11.97
C LEU A 47 9.44 5.26 11.72
N LEU A 48 9.66 3.94 11.64
CA LEU A 48 10.96 3.34 11.41
C LEU A 48 11.30 3.33 9.91
N ALA A 49 10.31 3.01 9.08
CA ALA A 49 10.41 3.02 7.64
C ALA A 49 9.02 3.10 7.00
N VAL A 50 8.93 3.75 5.84
CA VAL A 50 7.76 3.69 4.96
C VAL A 50 8.27 3.41 3.55
N GLU A 51 7.72 2.38 2.92
CA GLU A 51 8.06 1.99 1.57
C GLU A 51 6.79 1.85 0.74
N VAL A 52 6.79 2.47 -0.44
CA VAL A 52 5.73 2.33 -1.44
C VAL A 52 6.28 1.39 -2.50
N LEU A 53 5.80 0.15 -2.50
CA LEU A 53 6.36 -0.91 -3.33
C LEU A 53 5.90 -0.85 -4.79
N TRP A 54 4.95 0.02 -5.11
CA TRP A 54 4.42 0.11 -6.45
C TRP A 54 3.97 1.53 -6.81
N THR A 55 4.57 2.07 -7.86
CA THR A 55 4.13 3.31 -8.53
C THR A 55 3.86 2.97 -10.00
N PRO A 56 2.61 2.56 -10.33
CA PRO A 56 2.28 2.09 -11.67
C PRO A 56 2.59 3.19 -12.67
N GLN A 57 3.30 2.85 -13.74
CA GLN A 57 3.53 3.79 -14.83
C GLN A 57 2.35 3.79 -15.82
N ASP A 58 1.52 2.74 -15.81
CA ASP A 58 0.34 2.57 -16.66
C ASP A 58 -0.82 1.88 -15.92
N GLU A 59 -2.02 1.94 -16.51
CA GLU A 59 -3.28 1.39 -15.99
C GLU A 59 -3.29 -0.14 -15.86
N ASN A 60 -2.47 -0.83 -16.66
CA ASN A 60 -2.36 -2.30 -16.66
C ASN A 60 -1.11 -2.81 -15.96
N ASP A 61 -0.33 -1.90 -15.38
CA ASP A 61 0.87 -2.24 -14.65
C ASP A 61 0.39 -2.85 -13.31
N THR A 62 0.76 -4.11 -13.05
CA THR A 62 0.44 -4.82 -11.79
C THR A 62 1.67 -5.55 -11.27
N LEU A 63 2.03 -5.35 -9.98
CA LEU A 63 3.17 -6.06 -9.37
C LEU A 63 2.77 -7.49 -9.12
N LEU A 64 3.41 -8.42 -9.81
CA LEU A 64 3.23 -9.84 -9.50
C LEU A 64 4.03 -10.21 -8.26
N GLU A 65 3.54 -11.20 -7.51
CA GLU A 65 4.21 -11.72 -6.30
C GLU A 65 5.67 -12.13 -6.57
N ARG A 66 5.96 -12.63 -7.78
CA ARG A 66 7.33 -13.01 -8.18
C ARG A 66 8.23 -11.79 -8.35
N GLU A 67 7.73 -10.74 -9.00
CA GLU A 67 8.45 -9.48 -9.21
C GLU A 67 8.71 -8.79 -7.87
N LEU A 68 7.73 -8.83 -6.97
CA LEU A 68 7.90 -8.39 -5.59
C LEU A 68 9.05 -9.12 -4.86
N LEU A 69 9.11 -10.44 -4.99
CA LEU A 69 10.16 -11.24 -4.33
C LEU A 69 11.53 -11.09 -5.01
N GLU A 70 11.56 -10.79 -6.30
CA GLU A 70 12.79 -10.52 -7.05
C GLU A 70 13.35 -9.12 -6.75
N ASP A 71 12.51 -8.09 -6.76
CA ASP A 71 12.91 -6.69 -6.55
C ASP A 71 13.06 -6.35 -5.05
N TYR A 72 12.32 -7.06 -4.18
CA TYR A 72 12.29 -6.84 -2.74
C TYR A 72 12.48 -8.14 -1.94
N PRO A 73 13.63 -8.82 -2.06
CA PRO A 73 13.88 -10.12 -1.43
C PRO A 73 13.84 -10.08 0.11
N LEU A 74 14.00 -8.90 0.72
CA LEU A 74 13.91 -8.68 2.17
C LEU A 74 12.48 -8.77 2.71
N LEU A 75 11.47 -8.79 1.84
CA LEU A 75 10.06 -8.91 2.22
C LEU A 75 9.57 -10.35 2.29
N GLN A 76 10.45 -11.34 2.08
CA GLN A 76 10.10 -12.74 2.30
C GLN A 76 9.59 -12.94 3.73
N PRO A 77 8.37 -13.48 3.90
CA PRO A 77 7.92 -13.94 5.21
C PRO A 77 8.91 -14.97 5.74
N LEU A 78 9.35 -14.82 7.00
CA LEU A 78 10.20 -15.78 7.71
C LEU A 78 9.52 -17.14 7.91
#